data_AF-A0A351GHQ2-F1
#
_entry.id   AF-A0A351GHQ2-F1
#
_cell.length_a   1.000
_cell.length_b   1.000
_cell.length_c   1.000
_cell.angle_alpha   90.00
_cell.angle_beta   90.00
_cell.angle_gamma   90.00
#
_symmetry.space_group_name_H-M   'P 1'
#
loop_
_entity.id
_entity.type
_entity.pdbx_description
1 polymer ?
#
loop_
_entity_poly.entity_id
_entity_poly.type
_entity_poly.pdbx_seq_one_letter_code
_entity_poly.pdbx_strand_id
1 'polypeptide(L)'
;MTKQKYIDIQNAHLHNLKNVNVKIPRNQLTVVTGLSGSGKSSLVFNTLYSEGQRRYVESLSSYARQFLGRLEKPMVDNIRGLTPCIAIEQKVNTRNPRSTVATSTELYDYLKLLWARVGKTISPISGKEVKKHSTSDVITYVLDLELGTPIYICYQPASEQANGYLETAMQKGYSRIWTKGEVLKIEDAIGNTKIKDYYVLVDRLKATTTDDDYKSRLSDSIETAFWEGEGQCTIITDVDQQTFNNKFELDGMSFEEPSVNLLSFNNPYGACSECEGFGSIIGIDPELVIPNRSLSVYENAIACWKGETLSQWRDDFIASSTKTNFPIHRAVSELTKKELDLLWQGNSQVNGLNDFFK
;
A
#
# COMPACT_ATOMS: atom_id res chain seq x y z
N MET A 1 -45.80 1.87 -1.30
CA MET A 1 -45.67 0.43 -1.65
C MET A 1 -46.87 0.00 -2.49
N THR A 2 -46.65 -0.75 -3.58
CA THR A 2 -47.71 -1.22 -4.48
C THR A 2 -48.71 -2.12 -3.76
N LYS A 3 -50.03 -1.90 -3.92
CA LYS A 3 -51.10 -2.74 -3.35
C LYS A 3 -51.19 -4.16 -3.95
N GLN A 4 -50.35 -4.49 -4.93
CA GLN A 4 -50.34 -5.79 -5.59
C GLN A 4 -49.72 -6.86 -4.69
N LYS A 5 -50.47 -7.95 -4.46
CA LYS A 5 -50.06 -9.09 -3.64
C LYS A 5 -49.12 -10.08 -4.36
N TYR A 6 -49.13 -10.05 -5.71
CA TYR A 6 -48.40 -10.98 -6.55
C TYR A 6 -47.60 -10.24 -7.62
N ILE A 7 -46.50 -10.84 -8.05
CA ILE A 7 -45.89 -10.58 -9.35
C ILE A 7 -46.64 -11.46 -10.35
N ASP A 8 -47.36 -10.84 -11.27
CA ASP A 8 -48.21 -11.52 -12.25
C ASP A 8 -47.52 -11.52 -13.61
N ILE A 9 -47.04 -12.68 -14.04
CA ILE A 9 -46.37 -12.91 -15.32
C ILE A 9 -47.40 -13.50 -16.28
N GLN A 10 -47.63 -12.84 -17.41
CA GLN A 10 -48.60 -13.24 -18.42
C GLN A 10 -47.88 -13.62 -19.71
N ASN A 11 -48.18 -14.82 -20.18
CA ASN A 11 -47.74 -15.36 -21.47
C ASN A 11 -46.22 -15.30 -21.68
N ALA A 12 -45.43 -15.79 -20.73
CA ALA A 12 -43.98 -15.92 -20.91
C ALA A 12 -43.66 -17.06 -21.89
N HIS A 13 -42.95 -16.74 -22.97
CA HIS A 13 -42.69 -17.66 -24.08
C HIS A 13 -41.22 -17.63 -24.56
N LEU A 14 -40.31 -17.17 -23.71
CA LEU A 14 -38.88 -17.15 -23.99
C LEU A 14 -38.27 -18.56 -23.96
N HIS A 15 -37.48 -18.89 -24.99
CA HIS A 15 -36.88 -20.22 -25.22
C HIS A 15 -37.91 -21.36 -25.25
N ASN A 16 -37.91 -22.21 -24.23
CA ASN A 16 -38.73 -23.41 -24.12
C ASN A 16 -40.00 -23.19 -23.27
N LEU A 17 -40.24 -21.96 -22.81
CA LEU A 17 -41.47 -21.61 -22.11
C LEU A 17 -42.65 -21.67 -23.08
N LYS A 18 -43.70 -22.40 -22.70
CA LYS A 18 -44.90 -22.59 -23.51
C LYS A 18 -46.02 -21.67 -23.02
N ASN A 19 -45.93 -20.36 -23.30
CA ASN A 19 -46.98 -19.38 -22.99
C ASN A 19 -47.40 -19.41 -21.51
N VAL A 20 -46.40 -19.40 -20.61
CA VAL A 20 -46.60 -19.65 -19.17
C VAL A 20 -47.21 -18.43 -18.50
N ASN A 21 -48.29 -18.63 -17.74
CA ASN A 21 -48.88 -17.65 -16.84
C ASN A 21 -48.60 -18.06 -15.40
N VAL A 22 -47.99 -17.18 -14.59
CA VAL A 22 -47.64 -17.50 -13.20
C VAL A 22 -47.79 -16.29 -12.29
N LYS A 23 -48.31 -16.54 -11.07
CA LYS A 23 -48.39 -15.55 -9.99
C LYS A 23 -47.43 -15.92 -8.88
N ILE A 24 -46.44 -15.07 -8.65
CA ILE A 24 -45.44 -15.26 -7.58
C ILE A 24 -45.85 -14.38 -6.39
N PRO A 25 -46.06 -14.95 -5.18
CA PRO A 25 -46.41 -14.16 -4.01
C PRO A 25 -45.28 -13.22 -3.63
N ARG A 26 -45.60 -11.96 -3.33
CA ARG A 26 -44.61 -10.97 -2.89
C ARG A 26 -44.28 -11.14 -1.42
N ASN A 27 -43.07 -10.71 -1.04
CA ASN A 27 -42.56 -10.75 0.34
C ASN A 27 -42.53 -12.16 0.93
N GLN A 28 -42.34 -13.17 0.08
CA GLN A 28 -42.20 -14.57 0.48
C GLN A 28 -40.99 -15.18 -0.23
N LEU A 29 -40.36 -16.15 0.42
CA LEU A 29 -39.34 -16.99 -0.22
C LEU A 29 -40.05 -17.94 -1.18
N THR A 30 -39.94 -17.65 -2.48
CA THR A 30 -40.49 -18.53 -3.54
C THR A 30 -39.37 -19.37 -4.13
N VAL A 31 -39.55 -20.69 -4.11
CA VAL A 31 -38.61 -21.65 -4.70
C VAL A 31 -39.17 -22.18 -6.02
N VAL A 32 -38.41 -22.05 -7.10
CA VAL A 32 -38.75 -22.61 -8.42
C VAL A 32 -37.97 -23.90 -8.62
N THR A 33 -38.67 -25.03 -8.78
CA THR A 33 -38.08 -26.36 -8.90
C THR A 33 -38.55 -27.09 -10.18
N GLY A 34 -37.85 -28.15 -10.57
CA GLY A 34 -38.13 -28.94 -11.77
C GLY A 34 -36.87 -29.54 -12.43
N LEU A 35 -37.05 -30.46 -13.37
CA LEU A 35 -35.97 -31.17 -14.09
C LEU A 35 -35.01 -30.21 -14.81
N SER A 36 -33.76 -30.63 -15.03
CA SER A 36 -32.83 -29.83 -15.86
C SER A 36 -33.43 -29.57 -17.24
N GLY A 37 -33.27 -28.35 -17.76
CA GLY A 37 -33.89 -27.94 -19.01
C GLY A 37 -35.40 -27.69 -18.96
N SER A 38 -36.07 -27.72 -17.80
CA SER A 38 -37.53 -27.45 -17.69
C SER A 38 -37.94 -25.98 -17.90
N GLY A 39 -36.99 -25.07 -18.15
CA GLY A 39 -37.27 -23.63 -18.36
C GLY A 39 -37.23 -22.76 -17.10
N LYS A 40 -36.75 -23.28 -15.95
CA LYS A 40 -36.61 -22.50 -14.70
C LYS A 40 -35.79 -21.23 -14.89
N SER A 41 -34.59 -21.36 -15.48
CA SER A 41 -33.70 -20.22 -15.73
C SER A 41 -34.29 -19.26 -16.77
N SER A 42 -34.97 -19.80 -17.79
CA SER A 42 -35.70 -18.99 -18.78
C SER A 42 -36.75 -18.09 -18.12
N LEU A 43 -37.48 -18.62 -17.13
CA LEU A 43 -38.51 -17.88 -16.39
C LEU A 43 -37.92 -16.89 -15.37
N VAL A 44 -36.98 -17.35 -14.54
CA VAL A 44 -36.45 -16.54 -13.42
C VAL A 44 -35.42 -15.52 -13.89
N PHE A 45 -34.40 -15.94 -14.62
CA PHE A 45 -33.29 -15.06 -15.03
C PHE A 45 -33.63 -14.34 -16.33
N ASN A 46 -33.95 -15.08 -17.39
CA ASN A 46 -34.05 -14.50 -18.72
C ASN A 46 -35.35 -13.70 -18.92
N THR A 47 -36.41 -13.96 -18.14
CA THR A 47 -37.69 -13.24 -18.22
C THR A 47 -37.87 -12.27 -17.05
N LEU A 48 -37.98 -12.77 -15.82
CA LEU A 48 -38.32 -11.96 -14.65
C LEU A 48 -37.20 -10.97 -14.27
N TYR A 49 -35.97 -11.44 -14.11
CA TYR A 49 -34.83 -10.58 -13.79
C TYR A 49 -34.51 -9.62 -14.93
N SER A 50 -34.47 -10.08 -16.18
CA SER A 50 -34.25 -9.20 -17.35
C SER A 50 -35.26 -8.05 -17.43
N GLU A 51 -36.56 -8.31 -17.26
CA GLU A 51 -37.57 -7.23 -17.21
C GLU A 51 -37.36 -6.30 -16.01
N GLY A 52 -37.02 -6.87 -14.85
CA GLY A 52 -36.83 -6.09 -13.62
C GLY A 52 -35.65 -5.13 -13.74
N GLN A 53 -34.52 -5.63 -14.26
CA GLN A 53 -33.33 -4.85 -14.53
C GLN A 53 -33.61 -3.79 -15.61
N ARG A 54 -34.24 -4.16 -16.73
CA ARG A 54 -34.57 -3.22 -17.82
C ARG A 54 -35.42 -2.05 -17.32
N ARG A 55 -36.52 -2.33 -16.62
CA ARG A 55 -37.43 -1.29 -16.10
C ARG A 55 -36.75 -0.39 -15.07
N TYR A 56 -35.87 -0.95 -14.23
CA TYR A 56 -35.11 -0.17 -13.27
C TYR A 56 -34.12 0.78 -13.98
N VAL A 57 -33.32 0.28 -14.91
CA VAL A 57 -32.34 1.11 -15.62
C VAL A 57 -33.03 2.15 -16.51
N GLU A 58 -34.20 1.85 -17.08
CA GLU A 58 -35.02 2.82 -17.85
C GLU A 58 -35.46 4.02 -17.01
N SER A 59 -35.54 3.87 -15.68
CA SER A 59 -35.92 4.94 -14.77
C SER A 59 -34.76 5.82 -14.32
N LEU A 60 -33.49 5.40 -14.51
CA LEU A 60 -32.32 6.11 -13.96
C LEU A 60 -32.00 7.42 -14.67
N SER A 61 -32.01 7.46 -16.01
CA SER A 61 -31.78 8.69 -16.76
C SER A 61 -32.34 8.64 -18.19
N SER A 62 -32.63 9.80 -18.77
CA SER A 62 -33.04 9.92 -20.18
C SER A 62 -31.96 9.42 -21.14
N TYR A 63 -30.68 9.60 -20.79
CA TYR A 63 -29.53 9.07 -21.54
C TYR A 63 -29.47 7.54 -21.48
N ALA A 64 -29.63 6.93 -20.30
CA ALA A 64 -29.61 5.47 -20.17
C ALA A 64 -30.68 4.79 -21.04
N ARG A 65 -31.87 5.41 -21.18
CA ARG A 65 -32.93 4.90 -22.07
C ARG A 65 -32.49 4.76 -23.53
N GLN A 66 -31.60 5.64 -24.03
CA GLN A 66 -31.11 5.55 -25.41
C GLN A 66 -30.27 4.29 -25.65
N PHE A 67 -29.56 3.81 -24.64
CA PHE A 67 -28.73 2.59 -24.71
C PHE A 67 -29.52 1.31 -24.43
N LEU A 68 -30.59 1.41 -23.62
CA LEU A 68 -31.45 0.27 -23.28
C LEU A 68 -32.32 -0.22 -24.44
N GLY A 69 -32.60 0.63 -25.43
CA GLY A 69 -33.28 0.20 -26.66
C GLY A 69 -32.54 -0.90 -27.43
N ARG A 70 -31.26 -1.15 -27.10
CA ARG A 70 -30.43 -2.24 -27.66
C ARG A 70 -30.48 -3.54 -26.86
N LEU A 71 -31.03 -3.54 -25.64
CA LEU A 71 -31.23 -4.77 -24.87
C LEU A 71 -32.46 -5.49 -25.41
N GLU A 72 -32.32 -6.77 -25.74
CA GLU A 72 -33.44 -7.60 -26.16
C GLU A 72 -34.51 -7.62 -25.06
N LYS A 73 -35.72 -7.19 -25.42
CA LYS A 73 -36.86 -7.32 -24.52
C LYS A 73 -37.20 -8.80 -24.40
N PRO A 74 -37.35 -9.34 -23.18
CA PRO A 74 -37.77 -10.72 -23.01
C PRO A 74 -39.15 -10.96 -23.60
N MET A 75 -39.36 -12.17 -24.10
CA MET A 75 -40.58 -12.62 -24.77
C MET A 75 -41.67 -12.93 -23.74
N VAL A 76 -42.39 -11.87 -23.32
CA VAL A 76 -43.49 -11.90 -22.36
C VAL A 76 -44.49 -10.79 -22.67
N ASP A 77 -45.79 -11.07 -22.58
CA ASP A 77 -46.82 -10.08 -22.90
C ASP A 77 -46.92 -9.00 -21.83
N ASN A 78 -46.93 -9.42 -20.56
CA ASN A 78 -47.04 -8.49 -19.44
C ASN A 78 -46.44 -9.06 -18.15
N ILE A 79 -45.77 -8.19 -17.39
CA ILE A 79 -45.41 -8.46 -16.00
C ILE A 79 -45.90 -7.30 -15.14
N ARG A 80 -46.79 -7.59 -14.19
CA ARG A 80 -47.32 -6.62 -13.23
C ARG A 80 -46.77 -6.90 -11.83
N GLY A 81 -46.55 -5.84 -11.05
CA GLY A 81 -46.09 -5.97 -9.66
C GLY A 81 -44.61 -6.28 -9.50
N LEU A 82 -43.82 -6.10 -10.56
CA LEU A 82 -42.37 -6.28 -10.54
C LEU A 82 -41.67 -5.17 -9.73
N THR A 83 -40.69 -5.56 -8.92
CA THR A 83 -39.80 -4.66 -8.19
C THR A 83 -38.43 -4.60 -8.86
N PRO A 84 -37.56 -3.65 -8.53
CA PRO A 84 -36.15 -3.76 -8.88
C PRO A 84 -35.62 -5.14 -8.49
N CYS A 85 -34.96 -5.81 -9.43
CA CYS A 85 -34.48 -7.18 -9.26
C CYS A 85 -32.94 -7.19 -9.22
N ILE A 86 -32.40 -8.07 -8.37
CA ILE A 86 -30.97 -8.39 -8.31
C ILE A 86 -30.85 -9.89 -8.55
N ALA A 87 -30.06 -10.28 -9.55
CA ALA A 87 -29.70 -11.67 -9.78
C ALA A 87 -28.41 -11.99 -9.03
N ILE A 88 -28.44 -13.04 -8.23
CA ILE A 88 -27.26 -13.63 -7.61
C ILE A 88 -27.05 -14.98 -8.30
N GLU A 89 -26.08 -15.00 -9.22
CA GLU A 89 -25.75 -16.17 -10.04
C GLU A 89 -24.34 -16.65 -9.70
N GLN A 90 -24.09 -17.95 -9.87
CA GLN A 90 -22.73 -18.48 -9.88
C GLN A 90 -22.07 -18.18 -11.24
N LYS A 91 -21.81 -16.89 -11.52
CA LYS A 91 -20.95 -16.54 -12.65
C LYS A 91 -19.50 -16.76 -12.25
N VAL A 92 -18.72 -17.34 -13.17
CA VAL A 92 -17.27 -17.41 -13.03
C VAL A 92 -16.76 -15.98 -13.13
N ASN A 93 -16.41 -15.38 -12.00
CA ASN A 93 -15.79 -14.07 -11.99
C ASN A 93 -14.50 -14.13 -12.80
N THR A 94 -14.32 -13.19 -13.72
CA THR A 94 -13.05 -13.02 -14.42
C THR A 94 -11.97 -12.78 -13.38
N ARG A 95 -10.89 -13.58 -13.43
CA ARG A 95 -9.77 -13.43 -12.52
C ARG A 95 -9.03 -12.14 -12.88
N ASN A 96 -9.26 -11.09 -12.10
CA ASN A 96 -8.36 -9.94 -12.07
C ASN A 96 -7.31 -10.22 -10.98
N PRO A 97 -6.01 -10.29 -11.32
CA PRO A 97 -4.95 -10.59 -10.34
C PRO A 97 -4.85 -9.54 -9.21
N ARG A 98 -5.37 -8.33 -9.42
CA ARG A 98 -5.44 -7.27 -8.41
C ARG A 98 -6.77 -7.24 -7.64
N SER A 99 -7.68 -8.17 -7.91
CA SER A 99 -8.91 -8.30 -7.12
C SER A 99 -8.75 -9.37 -6.06
N THR A 100 -9.01 -8.99 -4.82
CA THR A 100 -9.02 -9.89 -3.66
C THR A 100 -10.44 -10.03 -3.12
N VAL A 101 -10.63 -10.94 -2.17
CA VAL A 101 -11.89 -11.04 -1.41
C VAL A 101 -12.19 -9.71 -0.70
N ALA A 102 -11.17 -9.06 -0.14
CA ALA A 102 -11.33 -7.82 0.62
C ALA A 102 -11.70 -6.63 -0.28
N THR A 103 -11.22 -6.57 -1.53
CA THR A 103 -11.66 -5.53 -2.48
C THR A 103 -13.07 -5.80 -3.00
N SER A 104 -13.42 -7.07 -3.23
CA SER A 104 -14.75 -7.44 -3.75
C SER A 104 -15.87 -7.23 -2.72
N THR A 105 -15.53 -7.25 -1.43
CA THR A 105 -16.46 -7.02 -0.32
C THR A 105 -16.38 -5.58 0.23
N GLU A 106 -15.57 -4.71 -0.39
CA GLU A 106 -15.25 -3.35 0.08
C GLU A 106 -14.60 -3.27 1.48
N LEU A 107 -14.35 -4.42 2.12
CA LEU A 107 -13.72 -4.49 3.43
C LEU A 107 -12.34 -3.83 3.42
N TYR A 108 -11.59 -3.95 2.31
CA TYR A 108 -10.30 -3.30 2.18
C TYR A 108 -10.41 -1.76 2.19
N ASP A 109 -11.49 -1.19 1.67
CA ASP A 109 -11.69 0.27 1.69
C ASP A 109 -11.88 0.80 3.11
N TYR A 110 -12.61 0.05 3.95
CA TYR A 110 -12.72 0.34 5.37
C TYR A 110 -11.38 0.17 6.11
N LEU A 111 -10.60 -0.87 5.79
CA LEU A 111 -9.27 -1.05 6.38
C LEU A 111 -8.34 0.11 6.04
N LYS A 112 -8.32 0.56 4.78
CA LYS A 112 -7.53 1.74 4.37
C LYS A 112 -7.94 2.98 5.15
N LEU A 113 -9.25 3.22 5.30
CA LEU A 113 -9.75 4.35 6.10
C LEU A 113 -9.34 4.24 7.57
N LEU A 114 -9.44 3.05 8.16
CA LEU A 114 -9.05 2.80 9.54
C LEU A 114 -7.57 3.13 9.74
N TRP A 115 -6.69 2.53 8.95
CA TRP A 115 -5.24 2.72 9.06
C TRP A 115 -4.79 4.15 8.68
N ALA A 116 -5.46 4.81 7.75
CA ALA A 116 -5.17 6.22 7.45
C ALA A 116 -5.55 7.17 8.61
N ARG A 117 -6.53 6.79 9.46
CA ARG A 117 -7.03 7.65 10.53
C ARG A 117 -6.38 7.39 11.89
N VAL A 118 -6.15 6.13 12.24
CA VAL A 118 -5.64 5.73 13.56
C VAL A 118 -4.38 4.89 13.50
N GLY A 119 -3.86 4.65 12.29
CA GLY A 119 -2.61 3.92 12.11
C GLY A 119 -1.43 4.69 12.67
N LYS A 120 -0.54 3.96 13.35
CA LYS A 120 0.72 4.50 13.86
C LYS A 120 1.85 4.05 12.96
N THR A 121 2.57 4.99 12.38
CA THR A 121 3.76 4.70 11.59
C THR A 121 4.91 4.39 12.52
N ILE A 122 5.58 3.26 12.31
CA ILE A 122 6.71 2.80 13.12
C ILE A 122 7.96 2.80 12.26
N SER A 123 9.06 3.34 12.79
CA SER A 123 10.35 3.29 12.10
C SER A 123 10.89 1.86 12.08
N PRO A 124 11.34 1.34 10.92
CA PRO A 124 11.96 0.02 10.83
C PRO A 124 13.36 -0.02 11.46
N ILE A 125 14.01 1.13 11.69
CA ILE A 125 15.36 1.19 12.28
C ILE A 125 15.29 1.11 13.81
N SER A 126 14.51 2.01 14.43
CA SER A 126 14.44 2.11 15.90
C SER A 126 13.23 1.43 16.53
N GLY A 127 12.19 1.08 15.77
CA GLY A 127 10.92 0.58 16.30
C GLY A 127 10.07 1.62 17.02
N LYS A 128 10.44 2.91 16.97
CA LYS A 128 9.71 4.01 17.60
C LYS A 128 8.61 4.56 16.69
N GLU A 129 7.60 5.17 17.30
CA GLU A 129 6.49 5.83 16.61
C GLU A 129 6.98 7.11 15.92
N VAL A 130 6.77 7.20 14.61
CA VAL A 130 7.02 8.41 13.82
C VAL A 130 5.88 9.37 14.07
N LYS A 131 6.19 10.57 14.55
CA LYS A 131 5.21 11.61 14.87
C LYS A 131 5.57 12.89 14.15
N LYS A 132 4.53 13.60 13.72
CA LYS A 132 4.62 14.98 13.24
C LYS A 132 4.10 15.88 14.36
N HIS A 133 4.97 16.68 14.93
CA HIS A 133 4.60 17.61 15.99
C HIS A 133 4.11 18.93 15.40
N SER A 134 3.01 19.42 15.94
CA SER A 134 2.50 20.76 15.70
C SER A 134 3.08 21.74 16.74
N THR A 135 2.95 23.04 16.46
CA THR A 135 3.26 24.10 17.44
C THR A 135 2.46 23.91 18.73
N SER A 136 1.21 23.46 18.61
CA SER A 136 0.33 23.18 19.75
C SER A 136 0.84 22.03 20.63
N ASP A 137 1.49 21.01 20.07
CA ASP A 137 2.08 19.91 20.85
C ASP A 137 3.23 20.41 21.72
N VAL A 138 4.08 21.28 21.16
CA VAL A 138 5.21 21.88 21.88
C VAL A 138 4.72 22.83 22.97
N ILE A 139 3.69 23.65 22.68
CA ILE A 139 3.06 24.51 23.68
C ILE A 139 2.50 23.66 24.82
N THR A 140 1.78 22.58 24.52
CA THR A 140 1.22 21.69 25.54
C THR A 140 2.31 21.10 26.43
N TYR A 141 3.41 20.63 25.83
CA TYR A 141 4.57 20.16 26.58
C TYR A 141 5.15 21.23 27.53
N VAL A 142 5.29 22.47 27.04
CA VAL A 142 5.81 23.59 27.85
C VAL A 142 4.87 23.96 29.00
N LEU A 143 3.55 23.87 28.79
CA LEU A 143 2.55 24.19 29.80
C LEU A 143 2.43 23.12 30.89
N ASP A 144 2.84 21.88 30.60
CA ASP A 144 2.91 20.79 31.58
C ASP A 144 4.14 20.86 32.51
N LEU A 145 5.09 21.76 32.24
CA LEU A 145 6.27 21.97 33.09
C LEU A 145 5.93 22.69 34.41
N GLU A 146 6.74 22.45 35.44
CA GLU A 146 6.58 23.14 36.73
C GLU A 146 6.77 24.66 36.59
N LEU A 147 5.91 25.43 37.26
CA LEU A 147 5.98 26.89 37.25
C LEU A 147 7.34 27.39 37.75
N GLY A 148 7.91 28.37 37.05
CA GLY A 148 9.21 28.95 37.34
C GLY A 148 10.39 28.28 36.61
N THR A 149 10.18 27.11 35.99
CA THR A 149 11.22 26.41 35.21
C THR A 149 11.72 27.29 34.06
N PRO A 150 13.04 27.51 33.91
CA PRO A 150 13.57 28.23 32.76
C PRO A 150 13.46 27.35 31.50
N ILE A 151 12.97 27.95 30.44
CA ILE A 151 12.75 27.31 29.14
C ILE A 151 13.62 28.00 28.11
N TYR A 152 14.43 27.22 27.41
CA TYR A 152 15.24 27.66 26.30
C TYR A 152 14.67 27.02 25.03
N ILE A 153 14.14 27.85 24.14
CA ILE A 153 13.63 27.41 22.84
C ILE A 153 14.78 27.53 21.86
N CYS A 154 15.22 26.39 21.34
CA CYS A 154 16.39 26.33 20.48
C CYS A 154 16.10 25.53 19.22
N TYR A 155 16.97 25.69 18.22
CA TYR A 155 17.03 24.80 17.07
C TYR A 155 18.48 24.36 16.82
N GLN A 156 18.65 23.22 16.16
CA GLN A 156 19.96 22.74 15.73
C GLN A 156 20.12 23.02 14.23
N PRO A 157 21.17 23.73 13.79
CA PRO A 157 21.43 23.90 12.37
C PRO A 157 21.79 22.56 11.73
N ALA A 158 21.43 22.39 10.46
CA ALA A 158 21.73 21.17 9.70
C ALA A 158 23.25 20.88 9.70
N SER A 159 23.62 19.60 9.85
CA SER A 159 25.01 19.16 10.04
C SER A 159 25.96 19.59 8.91
N GLU A 160 25.45 19.79 7.69
CA GLU A 160 26.23 20.26 6.54
C GLU A 160 26.63 21.75 6.64
N GLN A 161 25.90 22.55 7.44
CA GLN A 161 26.13 23.99 7.59
C GLN A 161 26.80 24.35 8.93
N ALA A 162 26.99 23.41 9.85
CA ALA A 162 27.45 23.68 11.21
C ALA A 162 28.79 24.46 11.27
N ASN A 163 29.67 24.27 10.28
CA ASN A 163 30.89 25.05 10.10
C ASN A 163 30.58 26.40 9.44
N GLY A 164 30.57 27.48 10.24
CA GLY A 164 30.39 28.86 9.76
C GLY A 164 28.98 29.41 9.89
N TYR A 165 27.97 28.59 10.18
CA TYR A 165 26.58 29.06 10.37
C TYR A 165 26.41 30.06 11.51
N LEU A 166 27.30 30.05 12.52
CA LEU A 166 27.28 31.03 13.62
C LEU A 166 27.34 32.48 13.12
N GLU A 167 28.11 32.77 12.06
CA GLU A 167 28.22 34.09 11.46
C GLU A 167 26.89 34.50 10.80
N THR A 168 26.25 33.56 10.10
CA THR A 168 24.92 33.75 9.50
C THR A 168 23.85 33.94 10.58
N ALA A 169 23.87 33.15 11.65
CA ALA A 169 22.95 33.30 12.77
C ALA A 169 23.08 34.70 13.42
N MET A 170 24.31 35.20 13.55
CA MET A 170 24.57 36.55 14.06
C MET A 170 24.01 37.64 13.13
N GLN A 171 24.18 37.49 11.82
CA GLN A 171 23.58 38.40 10.83
C GLN A 171 22.04 38.39 10.85
N LYS A 172 21.43 37.25 11.19
CA LYS A 172 19.98 37.11 11.40
C LYS A 172 19.49 37.72 12.72
N GLY A 173 20.41 38.16 13.60
CA GLY A 173 20.08 38.79 14.87
C GLY A 173 20.12 37.88 16.09
N TYR A 174 20.49 36.60 15.93
CA TYR A 174 20.74 35.72 17.07
C TYR A 174 22.03 36.13 17.78
N SER A 175 22.01 36.10 19.11
CA SER A 175 23.17 36.50 19.92
C SER A 175 23.74 35.38 20.78
N ARG A 176 23.01 34.27 20.95
CA ARG A 176 23.32 33.23 21.93
C ARG A 176 23.15 31.83 21.37
N ILE A 177 23.96 30.92 21.88
CA ILE A 177 23.86 29.49 21.66
C ILE A 177 23.83 28.74 22.99
N TRP A 178 23.26 27.54 22.97
CA TRP A 178 23.35 26.55 24.03
C TRP A 178 24.35 25.47 23.63
N THR A 179 25.36 25.23 24.46
CA THR A 179 26.31 24.10 24.27
C THR A 179 26.75 23.55 25.63
N LYS A 180 26.81 22.23 25.76
CA LYS A 180 27.30 21.52 26.97
C LYS A 180 26.71 22.02 28.30
N GLY A 181 25.45 22.44 28.32
CA GLY A 181 24.75 22.89 29.53
C GLY A 181 24.92 24.37 29.87
N GLU A 182 25.58 25.16 29.01
CA GLU A 182 25.78 26.59 29.22
C GLU A 182 25.30 27.42 28.03
N VAL A 183 24.86 28.65 28.33
CA VAL A 183 24.51 29.66 27.32
C VAL A 183 25.74 30.51 27.02
N LEU A 184 26.23 30.46 25.79
CA LEU A 184 27.36 31.28 25.33
C LEU A 184 26.88 32.33 24.32
N LYS A 185 27.62 33.44 24.21
CA LYS A 185 27.41 34.38 23.11
C LYS A 185 28.00 33.81 21.83
N ILE A 186 27.35 34.10 20.71
CA ILE A 186 27.83 33.66 19.39
C ILE A 186 29.22 34.24 19.10
N GLU A 187 29.48 35.49 19.46
CA GLU A 187 30.79 36.16 19.32
C GLU A 187 31.93 35.37 19.96
N ASP A 188 31.70 34.79 21.14
CA ASP A 188 32.70 34.03 21.90
C ASP A 188 32.88 32.59 21.35
N ALA A 189 31.92 32.11 20.57
CA ALA A 189 31.91 30.77 19.99
C ALA A 189 32.52 30.72 18.57
N ILE A 190 32.51 31.84 17.84
CA ILE A 190 33.10 31.94 16.49
C ILE A 190 34.61 31.66 16.57
N GLY A 191 35.11 30.75 15.73
CA GLY A 191 36.52 30.36 15.69
C GLY A 191 36.95 29.28 16.69
N ASN A 192 36.06 28.86 17.60
CA ASN A 192 36.36 27.81 18.57
C ASN A 192 36.07 26.40 18.01
N THR A 193 37.10 25.71 17.52
CA THR A 193 37.00 24.37 16.92
C THR A 193 36.53 23.25 17.87
N LYS A 194 36.39 23.54 19.18
CA LYS A 194 35.88 22.59 20.18
C LYS A 194 34.35 22.55 20.27
N ILE A 195 33.64 23.51 19.68
CA ILE A 195 32.18 23.58 19.70
C ILE A 195 31.67 22.94 18.41
N LYS A 196 31.23 21.68 18.49
CA LYS A 196 30.65 20.93 17.36
C LYS A 196 29.14 20.80 17.47
N ASP A 197 28.66 20.48 18.67
CA ASP A 197 27.23 20.36 18.97
C ASP A 197 26.77 21.61 19.74
N TYR A 198 25.97 22.43 19.06
CA TYR A 198 25.35 23.61 19.63
C TYR A 198 23.91 23.75 19.13
N TYR A 199 23.10 24.43 19.93
CA TYR A 199 21.76 24.84 19.54
C TYR A 199 21.70 26.37 19.54
N VAL A 200 21.12 26.96 18.52
CA VAL A 200 20.90 28.41 18.46
C VAL A 200 19.69 28.75 19.31
N LEU A 201 19.85 29.70 20.23
CA LEU A 201 18.79 30.12 21.14
C LEU A 201 17.89 31.14 20.45
N VAL A 202 16.61 30.79 20.29
CA VAL A 202 15.58 31.68 19.70
C VAL A 202 14.99 32.57 20.78
N ASP A 203 14.47 31.97 21.84
CA ASP A 203 13.90 32.71 22.97
C ASP A 203 14.19 32.00 24.31
N ARG A 204 14.19 32.80 25.38
CA ARG A 204 14.32 32.34 26.75
C ARG A 204 13.13 32.83 27.55
N LEU A 205 12.38 31.87 28.07
CA LEU A 205 11.16 32.10 28.83
C LEU A 205 11.28 31.43 30.21
N LYS A 206 10.32 31.73 31.08
CA LYS A 206 10.06 30.94 32.28
C LYS A 206 8.67 30.37 32.18
N ALA A 207 8.48 29.15 32.68
CA ALA A 207 7.16 28.55 32.82
C ALA A 207 6.34 29.44 33.76
N THR A 208 5.21 29.96 33.27
CA THR A 208 4.33 30.85 34.03
C THR A 208 2.88 30.44 33.81
N THR A 209 1.97 30.98 34.62
CA THR A 209 0.53 30.78 34.42
C THR A 209 0.12 31.27 33.04
N THR A 210 -0.68 30.46 32.33
CA THR A 210 -1.12 30.76 30.97
C THR A 210 -1.88 32.06 30.89
N ASP A 211 -1.34 32.99 30.11
CA ASP A 211 -2.03 34.16 29.56
C ASP A 211 -1.94 34.11 28.03
N ASP A 212 -2.84 34.80 27.33
CA ASP A 212 -2.91 34.78 25.86
C ASP A 212 -1.63 35.38 25.24
N ASP A 213 -1.06 36.41 25.86
CA ASP A 213 0.20 37.03 25.44
C ASP A 213 1.38 36.04 25.54
N TYR A 214 1.41 35.23 26.60
CA TYR A 214 2.44 34.22 26.80
C TYR A 214 2.36 33.11 25.75
N LYS A 215 1.14 32.65 25.44
CA LYS A 215 0.90 31.66 24.38
C LYS A 215 1.27 32.19 23.00
N SER A 216 0.95 33.44 22.69
CA SER A 216 1.33 34.07 21.41
C SER A 216 2.85 34.09 21.25
N ARG A 217 3.57 34.57 22.28
CA ARG A 217 5.04 34.61 22.25
C ARG A 217 5.67 33.22 22.15
N LEU A 218 5.13 32.23 22.84
CA LEU A 218 5.56 30.84 22.71
C LEU A 218 5.37 30.34 21.28
N SER A 219 4.18 30.56 20.70
CA SER A 219 3.87 30.14 19.33
C SER A 219 4.86 30.73 18.34
N ASP A 220 5.09 32.05 18.39
CA ASP A 220 6.02 32.75 17.49
C ASP A 220 7.45 32.21 17.62
N SER A 221 7.90 31.94 18.85
CA SER A 221 9.24 31.42 19.11
C SER A 221 9.41 29.98 18.63
N ILE A 222 8.39 29.14 18.82
CA ILE A 222 8.37 27.74 18.38
C ILE A 222 8.31 27.67 16.85
N GLU A 223 7.50 28.51 16.20
CA GLU A 223 7.45 28.62 14.74
C GLU A 223 8.79 29.06 14.15
N THR A 224 9.43 30.05 14.77
CA THR A 224 10.77 30.51 14.38
C THR A 224 11.80 29.40 14.52
N ALA A 225 11.78 28.65 15.64
CA ALA A 225 12.67 27.51 15.84
C ALA A 225 12.44 26.41 14.82
N PHE A 226 11.18 26.06 14.54
CA PHE A 226 10.85 25.08 13.50
C PHE A 226 11.28 25.55 12.10
N TRP A 227 11.13 26.83 11.78
CA TRP A 227 11.53 27.35 10.47
C TRP A 227 13.04 27.31 10.28
N GLU A 228 13.79 27.83 11.25
CA GLU A 228 15.25 27.91 11.18
C GLU A 228 15.95 26.56 11.40
N GLY A 229 15.33 25.66 12.17
CA GLY A 229 15.79 24.29 12.41
C GLY A 229 15.37 23.29 11.34
N GLU A 230 14.89 23.75 10.17
CA GLU A 230 14.37 22.91 9.09
C GLU A 230 13.39 21.84 9.59
N GLY A 231 12.50 22.23 10.50
CA GLY A 231 11.47 21.39 11.09
C GLY A 231 11.80 20.81 12.47
N GLN A 232 13.00 21.03 13.00
CA GLN A 232 13.35 20.65 14.36
C GLN A 232 13.26 21.82 15.34
N CYS A 233 12.61 21.60 16.47
CA CYS A 233 12.58 22.50 17.61
C CYS A 233 12.99 21.72 18.86
N THR A 234 13.94 22.22 19.63
CA THR A 234 14.40 21.60 20.86
C THR A 234 14.08 22.51 22.03
N ILE A 235 13.35 21.98 23.00
CA ILE A 235 13.07 22.63 24.27
C ILE A 235 14.06 22.11 25.29
N ILE A 236 14.86 23.01 25.84
CA ILE A 236 15.84 22.71 26.87
C ILE A 236 15.39 23.34 28.18
N THR A 237 15.42 22.56 29.25
CA THR A 237 15.20 23.00 30.63
C THR A 237 16.44 22.66 31.46
N ASP A 238 16.44 22.99 32.76
CA ASP A 238 17.55 22.64 33.64
C ASP A 238 17.70 21.12 33.86
N VAL A 239 16.63 20.34 33.61
CA VAL A 239 16.56 18.91 33.96
C VAL A 239 16.41 18.02 32.73
N ASP A 240 15.74 18.50 31.70
CA ASP A 240 15.39 17.71 30.53
C ASP A 240 15.59 18.46 29.20
N GLN A 241 15.85 17.70 28.14
CA GLN A 241 15.98 18.16 26.78
C GLN A 241 15.06 17.32 25.88
N GLN A 242 14.05 17.97 25.31
CA GLN A 242 13.08 17.32 24.43
C GLN A 242 13.12 17.95 23.04
N THR A 243 13.31 17.12 22.01
CA THR A 243 13.30 17.53 20.61
C THR A 243 11.96 17.16 19.96
N PHE A 244 11.43 18.10 19.19
CA PHE A 244 10.20 17.99 18.41
C PHE A 244 10.55 18.17 16.94
N ASN A 245 9.87 17.41 16.09
CA ASN A 245 9.99 17.49 14.64
C ASN A 245 8.60 17.73 14.02
N ASN A 246 8.45 18.79 13.21
CA ASN A 246 7.22 19.09 12.49
C ASN A 246 7.18 18.47 11.08
N LYS A 247 8.24 17.78 10.67
CA LYS A 247 8.28 16.89 9.51
C LYS A 247 7.98 15.46 9.95
N PHE A 248 7.41 14.67 9.05
CA PHE A 248 7.10 13.26 9.32
C PHE A 248 8.35 12.39 9.11
N GLU A 249 9.34 12.59 9.98
CA GLU A 249 10.72 12.09 9.83
C GLU A 249 11.23 11.48 11.13
N LEU A 250 11.98 10.37 11.02
CA LEU A 250 12.65 9.72 12.14
C LEU A 250 13.84 8.88 11.65
N ASP A 251 14.88 8.75 12.47
CA ASP A 251 16.09 7.96 12.17
C ASP A 251 16.78 8.34 10.84
N GLY A 252 16.68 9.61 10.44
CA GLY A 252 17.24 10.10 9.18
C GLY A 252 16.44 9.71 7.93
N MET A 253 15.24 9.17 8.10
CA MET A 253 14.32 8.83 7.01
C MET A 253 13.09 9.73 7.04
N SER A 254 12.62 10.11 5.86
CA SER A 254 11.32 10.75 5.65
C SER A 254 10.26 9.70 5.35
N PHE A 255 9.10 9.85 5.98
CA PHE A 255 7.98 8.93 5.84
C PHE A 255 6.83 9.62 5.11
N GLU A 256 6.02 8.82 4.42
CA GLU A 256 4.77 9.30 3.84
C GLU A 256 3.65 9.24 4.87
N GLU A 257 2.83 10.29 4.93
CA GLU A 257 1.70 10.35 5.84
C GLU A 257 0.63 9.29 5.46
N PRO A 258 0.09 8.54 6.43
CA PRO A 258 -0.95 7.55 6.18
C PRO A 258 -2.15 8.13 5.44
N SER A 259 -2.42 7.61 4.24
CA SER A 259 -3.57 8.00 3.42
C SER A 259 -4.23 6.78 2.80
N VAL A 260 -5.49 6.92 2.37
CA VAL A 260 -6.19 5.84 1.67
C VAL A 260 -5.46 5.43 0.40
N ASN A 261 -4.81 6.38 -0.28
CA ASN A 261 -4.02 6.09 -1.48
C ASN A 261 -2.73 5.34 -1.16
N LEU A 262 -2.03 5.72 -0.09
CA LEU A 262 -0.81 5.04 0.37
C LEU A 262 -1.09 3.59 0.76
N LEU A 263 -2.26 3.33 1.30
CA LEU A 263 -2.66 1.99 1.73
C LEU A 263 -3.33 1.18 0.61
N SER A 264 -3.36 1.71 -0.63
CA SER A 264 -3.98 1.04 -1.77
C SER A 264 -2.93 0.45 -2.70
N PHE A 265 -2.82 -0.88 -2.72
CA PHE A 265 -1.96 -1.59 -3.68
C PHE A 265 -2.39 -1.43 -5.15
N ASN A 266 -3.61 -0.92 -5.40
CA ASN A 266 -4.08 -0.58 -6.75
C ASN A 266 -3.66 0.82 -7.21
N ASN A 267 -3.11 1.64 -6.32
CA ASN A 267 -2.63 2.98 -6.62
C ASN A 267 -1.09 2.92 -6.65
N PRO A 268 -0.41 3.45 -7.69
CA PRO A 268 1.05 3.50 -7.74
C PRO A 268 1.70 4.11 -6.49
N TYR A 269 0.99 5.02 -5.82
CA TYR A 269 1.42 5.64 -4.57
C TYR A 269 1.59 4.63 -3.41
N GLY A 270 0.69 3.65 -3.32
CA GLY A 270 0.69 2.63 -2.25
C GLY A 270 1.14 1.24 -2.71
N ALA A 271 1.39 1.07 -4.01
CA ALA A 271 1.80 -0.19 -4.57
C ALA A 271 3.28 -0.45 -4.30
N CYS A 272 3.62 -1.70 -3.96
CA CYS A 272 5.01 -2.14 -3.90
C CYS A 272 5.69 -1.89 -5.25
N SER A 273 6.88 -1.27 -5.23
CA SER A 273 7.63 -0.92 -6.44
C SER A 273 8.15 -2.12 -7.23
N GLU A 274 8.35 -3.26 -6.57
CA GLU A 274 8.89 -4.47 -7.19
C GLU A 274 7.80 -5.29 -7.89
N CYS A 275 6.65 -5.48 -7.24
CA CYS A 275 5.54 -6.26 -7.79
C CYS A 275 4.38 -5.42 -8.34
N GLU A 276 4.49 -4.09 -8.33
CA GLU A 276 3.45 -3.15 -8.78
C GLU A 276 2.05 -3.45 -8.20
N GLY A 277 2.01 -3.90 -6.95
CA GLY A 277 0.77 -4.24 -6.24
C GLY A 277 0.12 -5.58 -6.65
N PHE A 278 0.79 -6.43 -7.43
CA PHE A 278 0.32 -7.78 -7.73
C PHE A 278 0.56 -8.77 -6.57
N GLY A 279 1.49 -8.46 -5.65
CA GLY A 279 1.84 -9.34 -4.53
C GLY A 279 2.62 -10.59 -4.93
N SER A 280 2.96 -10.73 -6.21
CA SER A 280 3.76 -11.81 -6.77
C SER A 280 4.62 -11.27 -7.90
N ILE A 281 5.87 -11.70 -7.96
CA ILE A 281 6.78 -11.47 -9.09
C ILE A 281 6.90 -12.74 -9.92
N ILE A 282 7.04 -12.58 -11.24
CA ILE A 282 7.34 -13.72 -12.12
C ILE A 282 8.81 -14.08 -11.88
N GLY A 283 9.05 -15.33 -11.51
CA GLY A 283 10.38 -15.86 -11.25
C GLY A 283 10.55 -17.26 -11.85
N ILE A 284 11.77 -17.77 -11.77
CA ILE A 284 12.09 -19.12 -12.20
C ILE A 284 11.91 -20.05 -11.01
N ASP A 285 11.10 -21.09 -11.16
CA ASP A 285 10.91 -22.13 -10.15
C ASP A 285 11.97 -23.23 -10.35
N PRO A 286 12.91 -23.42 -9.40
CA PRO A 286 13.93 -24.46 -9.49
C PRO A 286 13.38 -25.88 -9.61
N GLU A 287 12.18 -26.13 -9.08
CA GLU A 287 11.54 -27.46 -9.15
C GLU A 287 10.96 -27.73 -10.54
N LEU A 288 10.46 -26.69 -11.23
CA LEU A 288 10.04 -26.84 -12.62
C LEU A 288 11.23 -26.98 -13.58
N VAL A 289 12.36 -26.33 -13.26
CA VAL A 289 13.60 -26.44 -14.05
C VAL A 289 14.25 -27.81 -13.88
N ILE A 290 14.25 -28.37 -12.66
CA ILE A 290 14.84 -29.68 -12.35
C ILE A 290 13.80 -30.56 -11.63
N PRO A 291 12.82 -31.11 -12.36
CA PRO A 291 11.69 -31.83 -11.77
C PRO A 291 12.09 -33.17 -11.15
N ASN A 292 13.11 -33.83 -11.71
CA ASN A 292 13.67 -35.05 -11.12
C ASN A 292 15.14 -34.86 -10.80
N ARG A 293 15.43 -34.62 -9.52
CA ARG A 293 16.81 -34.43 -9.02
C ARG A 293 17.61 -35.73 -8.90
N SER A 294 16.99 -36.90 -9.07
CA SER A 294 17.72 -38.18 -9.08
C SER A 294 18.50 -38.40 -10.37
N LEU A 295 18.20 -37.65 -11.42
CA LEU A 295 18.90 -37.70 -12.70
C LEU A 295 20.14 -36.80 -12.65
N SER A 296 21.14 -37.13 -13.46
CA SER A 296 22.29 -36.25 -13.68
C SER A 296 22.03 -35.24 -14.82
N VAL A 297 22.91 -34.24 -14.97
CA VAL A 297 22.86 -33.30 -16.11
C VAL A 297 22.98 -34.04 -17.44
N TYR A 298 23.83 -35.08 -17.49
CA TYR A 298 23.97 -35.97 -18.65
C TYR A 298 22.67 -36.74 -18.97
N GLU A 299 21.92 -37.15 -17.95
CA GLU A 299 20.67 -37.90 -18.08
C GLU A 299 19.41 -37.02 -18.29
N ASN A 300 19.60 -35.75 -18.67
CA ASN A 300 18.52 -34.78 -18.87
C ASN A 300 17.72 -34.44 -17.60
N ALA A 301 18.40 -34.24 -16.47
CA ALA A 301 17.76 -33.72 -15.26
C ALA A 301 17.08 -32.35 -15.47
N ILE A 302 17.63 -31.52 -16.36
CA ILE A 302 17.20 -30.15 -16.61
C ILE A 302 16.12 -30.15 -17.69
N ALA A 303 14.91 -29.73 -17.33
CA ALA A 303 13.74 -29.79 -18.19
C ALA A 303 13.84 -28.86 -19.41
N CYS A 304 14.34 -27.64 -19.22
CA CYS A 304 14.42 -26.61 -20.26
C CYS A 304 15.54 -26.84 -21.28
N TRP A 305 16.49 -27.74 -21.01
CA TRP A 305 17.55 -28.13 -21.94
C TRP A 305 17.25 -29.45 -22.67
N LYS A 306 15.97 -29.84 -22.75
CA LYS A 306 15.53 -31.02 -23.52
C LYS A 306 15.10 -30.62 -24.94
N GLY A 307 15.07 -31.60 -25.84
CA GLY A 307 14.62 -31.42 -27.22
C GLY A 307 15.76 -31.12 -28.19
N GLU A 308 15.44 -31.06 -29.49
CA GLU A 308 16.45 -31.03 -30.57
C GLU A 308 17.26 -29.73 -30.62
N THR A 309 16.66 -28.61 -30.26
CA THR A 309 17.31 -27.28 -30.33
C THR A 309 17.93 -26.86 -29.01
N LEU A 310 17.22 -27.09 -27.90
CA LEU A 310 17.66 -26.63 -26.58
C LEU A 310 18.65 -27.58 -25.89
N SER A 311 18.83 -28.81 -26.39
CA SER A 311 19.85 -29.73 -25.88
C SER A 311 21.27 -29.23 -26.10
N GLN A 312 21.48 -28.29 -27.03
CA GLN A 312 22.78 -27.67 -27.25
C GLN A 312 23.32 -27.01 -25.98
N TRP A 313 22.47 -26.38 -25.16
CA TRP A 313 22.87 -25.79 -23.87
C TRP A 313 23.41 -26.85 -22.90
N ARG A 314 22.75 -28.01 -22.83
CA ARG A 314 23.24 -29.15 -22.05
C ARG A 314 24.57 -29.66 -22.60
N ASP A 315 24.69 -29.79 -23.91
CA ASP A 315 25.87 -30.34 -24.58
C ASP A 315 27.09 -29.42 -24.41
N ASP A 316 26.90 -28.12 -24.55
CA ASP A 316 27.91 -27.09 -24.30
C ASP A 316 28.33 -27.08 -22.82
N PHE A 317 27.36 -27.22 -21.90
CA PHE A 317 27.65 -27.33 -20.47
C PHE A 317 28.46 -28.60 -20.15
N ILE A 318 28.10 -29.74 -20.74
CA ILE A 318 28.83 -31.01 -20.59
C ILE A 318 30.24 -30.91 -21.19
N ALA A 319 30.41 -30.27 -22.34
CA ALA A 319 31.72 -30.09 -22.98
C ALA A 319 32.66 -29.25 -22.12
N SER A 320 32.13 -28.22 -21.45
CA SER A 320 32.88 -27.36 -20.53
C SER A 320 33.29 -28.06 -19.22
N SER A 321 32.65 -29.19 -18.89
CA SER A 321 32.82 -29.88 -17.60
C SER A 321 34.25 -30.35 -17.35
N THR A 322 35.02 -30.62 -18.41
CA THR A 322 36.46 -30.94 -18.33
C THR A 322 37.32 -29.80 -17.78
N LYS A 323 36.91 -28.54 -18.00
CA LYS A 323 37.61 -27.35 -17.50
C LYS A 323 37.10 -26.90 -16.14
N THR A 324 35.81 -27.11 -15.87
CA THR A 324 35.16 -26.68 -14.63
C THR A 324 35.12 -27.75 -13.54
N ASN A 325 35.53 -28.98 -13.86
CA ASN A 325 35.51 -30.16 -12.99
C ASN A 325 34.11 -30.47 -12.42
N PHE A 326 33.07 -30.27 -13.23
CA PHE A 326 31.68 -30.51 -12.84
C PHE A 326 31.27 -32.00 -13.01
N PRO A 327 30.66 -32.65 -12.01
CA PRO A 327 30.34 -34.07 -12.08
C PRO A 327 29.05 -34.35 -12.89
N ILE A 328 29.17 -34.46 -14.21
CA ILE A 328 28.04 -34.60 -15.17
C ILE A 328 27.18 -35.87 -15.01
N HIS A 329 27.73 -36.94 -14.43
CA HIS A 329 27.03 -38.23 -14.22
C HIS A 329 26.47 -38.39 -12.80
N ARG A 330 26.74 -37.43 -11.90
CA ARG A 330 26.20 -37.48 -10.55
C ARG A 330 24.78 -36.92 -10.55
N ALA A 331 23.88 -37.57 -9.80
CA ALA A 331 22.53 -37.07 -9.62
C ALA A 331 22.55 -35.63 -9.08
N VAL A 332 21.64 -34.77 -9.56
CA VAL A 332 21.57 -33.37 -9.12
C VAL A 332 21.36 -33.27 -7.60
N SER A 333 20.67 -34.23 -6.98
CA SER A 333 20.47 -34.32 -5.53
C SER A 333 21.75 -34.51 -4.72
N GLU A 334 22.81 -35.02 -5.34
CA GLU A 334 24.10 -35.30 -4.70
C GLU A 334 25.15 -34.21 -5.00
N LEU A 335 24.77 -33.17 -5.75
CA LEU A 335 25.65 -32.03 -6.01
C LEU A 335 25.86 -31.19 -4.75
N THR A 336 27.09 -30.73 -4.56
CA THR A 336 27.43 -29.74 -3.54
C THR A 336 26.81 -28.39 -3.88
N LYS A 337 26.65 -27.52 -2.87
CA LYS A 337 26.13 -26.16 -3.09
C LYS A 337 26.93 -25.39 -4.15
N LYS A 338 28.26 -25.53 -4.16
CA LYS A 338 29.14 -24.89 -5.17
C LYS A 338 28.90 -25.39 -6.59
N GLU A 339 28.69 -26.70 -6.76
CA GLU A 339 28.38 -27.29 -8.07
C GLU A 339 26.99 -26.85 -8.53
N LEU A 340 26.01 -26.82 -7.62
CA LEU A 340 24.66 -26.34 -7.93
C LEU A 340 24.68 -24.83 -8.28
N ASP A 341 25.43 -24.01 -7.55
CA ASP A 341 25.63 -22.59 -7.85
C ASP A 341 26.28 -22.42 -9.23
N LEU A 342 27.27 -23.24 -9.59
CA LEU A 342 27.87 -23.24 -10.93
C LEU A 342 26.86 -23.63 -12.03
N LEU A 343 25.97 -24.58 -11.76
CA LEU A 343 24.92 -24.96 -12.71
C LEU A 343 23.92 -23.83 -12.94
N TRP A 344 23.58 -23.08 -11.89
CA TRP A 344 22.62 -21.97 -11.97
C TRP A 344 23.24 -20.68 -12.52
N GLN A 345 24.40 -20.28 -12.02
CA GLN A 345 25.02 -18.99 -12.34
C GLN A 345 26.00 -19.07 -13.52
N GLY A 346 26.49 -20.26 -13.86
CA GLY A 346 27.59 -20.41 -14.82
C GLY A 346 28.91 -19.84 -14.29
N ASN A 347 29.86 -19.64 -15.19
CA ASN A 347 31.11 -18.93 -14.95
C ASN A 347 31.67 -18.35 -16.26
N SER A 348 32.91 -17.84 -16.26
CA SER A 348 33.54 -17.29 -17.46
C SER A 348 33.79 -18.29 -18.61
N GLN A 349 33.61 -19.59 -18.36
CA GLN A 349 33.84 -20.68 -19.33
C GLN A 349 32.55 -21.36 -19.78
N VAL A 350 31.44 -21.21 -19.04
CA VAL A 350 30.16 -21.87 -19.33
C VAL A 350 28.98 -21.04 -18.86
N ASN A 351 27.94 -20.96 -19.69
CA ASN A 351 26.69 -20.31 -19.33
C ASN A 351 25.85 -21.20 -18.42
N GLY A 352 25.24 -20.62 -17.38
CA GLY A 352 24.37 -21.34 -16.45
C GLY A 352 22.90 -21.31 -16.83
N LEU A 353 22.05 -21.88 -15.98
CA LEU A 353 20.58 -21.80 -16.13
C LEU A 353 20.07 -20.35 -16.14
N ASN A 354 20.67 -19.45 -15.36
CA ASN A 354 20.26 -18.04 -15.35
C ASN A 354 20.52 -17.34 -16.68
N ASP A 355 21.55 -17.75 -17.42
CA ASP A 355 21.85 -17.17 -18.73
C ASP A 355 20.94 -17.73 -19.83
N PHE A 356 20.37 -18.92 -19.61
CA PHE A 356 19.33 -19.48 -20.48
C PHE A 356 18.00 -18.71 -20.36
N PHE A 357 17.68 -18.16 -19.19
CA PHE A 357 16.42 -17.43 -18.93
C PHE A 357 16.52 -15.90 -19.12
N LYS A 358 17.70 -15.37 -19.41
CA LYS A 358 17.91 -13.98 -19.85
C LYS A 358 17.75 -13.87 -21.35
#